data_AF-A0A9P8IMK3-F1
#
_entry.id   AF-A0A9P8IMK3-F1
#
_cell.length_a   1.000
_cell.length_b   1.000
_cell.length_c   1.000
_cell.angle_alpha   90.00
_cell.angle_beta   90.00
_cell.angle_gamma   90.00
#
_symmetry.space_group_name_H-M   'P 1'
#
loop_
_entity.id
_entity.type
_entity.pdbx_description
1 polymer ?
#
loop_
_entity_poly.entity_id
_entity_poly.type
_entity_poly.pdbx_seq_one_letter_code
_entity_poly.pdbx_strand_id
1 'polypeptide(L)'
;MLITARHHAKDLQRHLDEQLTREFAFVVEFEGNIRPVEKSENGSDLNEISVVVYPPRGAKEAKVAIQQRIADSFSTEDNKLKKSDVLLYPTGMSAISHIHDIISLYTTTTKKTIAIFGGTQYDLETLEEELAAGLELCALFTEFPGNPLFGFVDLERIKRLSDELFFLFVVDDTVGTSVNVDVISHCDVVCTSLTKMFSGGCNVMGGSVTLNPKSRGHWDMKRLLKDRYANTFFPLDMIVMEKNSADFEERVTEASQNAEHLADTLRKHSSFGQVHYPKGSPTQRLHEKYKRPGKGYGYLLSIRFNTPAAAIAFHDALDVAKGPSLGTNFTLGCAYTLFAHFHELE
;
A
#
# COMPACT_ATOMS: atom_id res chain seq x y z
N MET A 1 -28.63 -27.68 22.64
CA MET A 1 -27.44 -27.15 21.94
C MET A 1 -26.15 -27.28 22.76
N LEU A 2 -26.07 -26.77 24.00
CA LEU A 2 -24.82 -26.77 24.80
C LEU A 2 -24.24 -28.15 25.17
N ILE A 3 -25.07 -29.11 25.60
CA ILE A 3 -24.62 -30.47 25.95
C ILE A 3 -24.14 -31.23 24.70
N THR A 4 -24.85 -31.02 23.59
CA THR A 4 -24.55 -31.59 22.27
C THR A 4 -23.20 -31.09 21.74
N ALA A 5 -22.94 -29.78 21.80
CA ALA A 5 -21.68 -29.18 21.38
C ALA A 5 -20.47 -29.70 22.18
N ARG A 6 -20.65 -29.93 23.49
CA ARG A 6 -19.59 -30.45 24.36
C ARG A 6 -19.24 -31.92 24.07
N HIS A 7 -20.20 -32.70 23.58
CA HIS A 7 -19.98 -34.08 23.13
C HIS A 7 -19.20 -34.09 21.82
N HIS A 8 -19.65 -33.30 20.82
CA HIS A 8 -18.96 -33.20 19.52
C HIS A 8 -17.51 -32.68 19.63
N ALA A 9 -17.21 -31.80 20.58
CA ALA A 9 -15.85 -31.32 20.81
C ALA A 9 -14.91 -32.42 21.35
N LYS A 10 -15.40 -33.31 22.22
CA LYS A 10 -14.59 -34.42 22.76
C LYS A 10 -14.34 -35.50 21.72
N ASP A 11 -15.33 -35.78 20.86
CA ASP A 11 -15.19 -36.73 19.77
C ASP A 11 -14.21 -36.21 18.71
N LEU A 12 -14.24 -34.91 18.40
CA LEU A 12 -13.27 -34.27 17.51
C LEU A 12 -11.84 -34.34 18.09
N GLN A 13 -11.64 -34.00 19.36
CA GLN A 13 -10.32 -34.07 20.02
C GLN A 13 -9.74 -35.49 19.94
N ARG A 14 -10.56 -36.53 20.19
CA ARG A 14 -10.13 -37.93 20.11
C ARG A 14 -9.72 -38.33 18.69
N HIS A 15 -10.43 -37.83 17.67
CA HIS A 15 -10.08 -38.03 16.26
C HIS A 15 -8.76 -37.36 15.87
N LEU A 16 -8.49 -36.17 16.40
CA LEU A 16 -7.26 -35.41 16.14
C LEU A 16 -6.02 -36.03 16.81
N ASP A 17 -6.17 -36.64 17.98
CA ASP A 17 -5.07 -37.29 18.68
C ASP A 17 -4.68 -38.65 18.03
N GLU A 18 -5.60 -39.29 17.30
CA GLU A 18 -5.39 -40.57 16.61
C GLU A 18 -4.78 -40.42 15.19
N GLN A 19 -4.94 -39.26 14.54
CA GLN A 19 -4.34 -38.97 13.24
C GLN A 19 -3.26 -37.88 13.37
N LEU A 20 -1.99 -38.23 13.15
CA LEU A 20 -0.83 -37.32 13.18
C LEU A 20 -0.85 -36.28 12.03
N THR A 21 -1.82 -35.36 12.02
CA THR A 21 -1.85 -34.22 11.10
C THR A 21 -1.54 -32.94 11.88
N ARG A 22 -0.27 -32.53 11.85
CA ARG A 22 0.22 -31.34 12.58
C ARG A 22 0.03 -30.00 11.82
N GLU A 23 -0.66 -30.01 10.69
CA GLU A 23 -0.87 -28.80 9.89
C GLU A 23 -2.32 -28.69 9.42
N PHE A 24 -3.18 -28.14 10.26
CA PHE A 24 -4.48 -27.59 9.85
C PHE A 24 -4.86 -26.40 10.76
N ALA A 25 -5.57 -25.43 10.20
CA ALA A 25 -6.20 -24.34 10.93
C ALA A 25 -7.72 -24.55 10.90
N PHE A 26 -8.40 -24.37 12.03
CA PHE A 26 -9.85 -24.35 12.09
C PHE A 26 -10.32 -23.06 12.78
N VAL A 27 -11.37 -22.46 12.25
CA VAL A 27 -12.00 -21.26 12.82
C VAL A 27 -13.23 -21.70 13.59
N VAL A 28 -13.31 -21.32 14.86
CA VAL A 28 -14.54 -21.45 15.66
C VAL A 28 -15.21 -20.09 15.67
N GLU A 29 -16.32 -19.96 14.95
CA GLU A 29 -17.13 -18.75 14.98
C GLU A 29 -18.13 -18.78 16.14
N PHE A 30 -18.28 -17.64 16.82
CA PHE A 30 -19.40 -17.35 17.71
C PHE A 30 -19.89 -15.94 17.38
N GLU A 31 -21.21 -15.78 17.23
CA GLU A 31 -21.82 -14.47 17.02
C GLU A 31 -22.05 -13.74 18.34
N GLY A 32 -21.83 -12.42 18.32
CA GLY A 32 -22.03 -11.53 19.46
C GLY A 32 -23.49 -11.39 19.93
N ASN A 33 -23.75 -10.32 20.70
CA ASN A 33 -25.04 -10.10 21.37
C ASN A 33 -26.23 -10.09 20.41
N ILE A 34 -27.02 -11.15 20.43
CA ILE A 34 -28.36 -11.19 19.85
C ILE A 34 -29.26 -10.30 20.72
N ARG A 35 -29.76 -9.20 20.15
CA ARG A 35 -30.99 -8.57 20.65
C ARG A 35 -32.12 -8.96 19.71
N PRO A 36 -33.20 -9.59 20.20
CA PRO A 36 -34.35 -9.85 19.36
C PRO A 36 -34.98 -8.51 18.93
N VAL A 37 -35.38 -8.42 17.67
CA VAL A 37 -36.28 -7.36 17.20
C VAL A 37 -37.67 -7.69 17.76
N GLU A 38 -38.27 -6.77 18.53
CA GLU A 38 -39.68 -6.89 18.91
C GLU A 38 -40.53 -6.84 17.64
N LYS A 39 -41.42 -7.83 17.46
CA LYS A 39 -42.38 -7.89 16.36
C LYS A 39 -43.17 -6.57 16.29
N SER A 40 -43.31 -6.01 15.08
CA SER A 40 -44.52 -5.25 14.78
C SER A 40 -45.70 -6.23 14.70
N GLU A 41 -46.86 -5.83 15.23
CA GLU A 41 -48.03 -6.70 15.46
C GLU A 41 -48.70 -7.28 14.21
N ASN A 42 -48.20 -7.02 13.00
CA ASN A 42 -48.83 -7.52 11.78
C ASN A 42 -47.96 -8.59 11.13
N GLY A 43 -48.33 -9.84 11.39
CA GLY A 43 -47.69 -11.01 10.81
C GLY A 43 -47.92 -11.10 9.30
N SER A 44 -46.82 -11.13 8.55
CA SER A 44 -46.71 -11.83 7.27
C SER A 44 -45.23 -11.95 6.88
N ASP A 45 -44.88 -13.16 6.46
CA ASP A 45 -43.65 -13.62 5.77
C ASP A 45 -42.37 -13.86 6.59
N LEU A 46 -42.08 -15.16 6.77
CA LEU A 46 -40.89 -15.77 7.39
C LEU A 46 -39.76 -16.05 6.38
N ASN A 47 -39.75 -15.44 5.20
CA ASN A 47 -38.85 -15.85 4.11
C ASN A 47 -37.56 -15.02 3.92
N GLU A 48 -37.30 -14.01 4.74
CA GLU A 48 -36.00 -13.32 4.74
C GLU A 48 -35.52 -13.07 6.17
N ILE A 49 -34.72 -14.02 6.70
CA ILE A 49 -33.87 -13.72 7.85
C ILE A 49 -32.68 -12.91 7.32
N SER A 50 -32.78 -11.58 7.35
CA SER A 50 -31.63 -10.72 7.12
C SER A 50 -30.72 -10.78 8.35
N VAL A 51 -29.65 -11.57 8.27
CA VAL A 51 -28.58 -11.58 9.27
C VAL A 51 -27.76 -10.31 9.08
N VAL A 52 -28.05 -9.28 9.87
CA VAL A 52 -27.24 -8.06 9.90
C VAL A 52 -26.06 -8.29 10.85
N VAL A 53 -24.92 -8.70 10.29
CA VAL A 53 -23.66 -8.79 11.03
C VAL A 53 -23.15 -7.38 11.30
N TYR A 54 -23.22 -6.95 12.56
CA TYR A 54 -22.64 -5.66 12.96
C TYR A 54 -21.12 -5.82 13.11
N PRO A 55 -20.31 -4.90 12.55
CA PRO A 55 -18.88 -4.92 12.79
C PRO A 55 -18.60 -4.81 14.30
N PRO A 56 -17.48 -5.38 14.79
CA PRO A 56 -17.03 -5.23 16.17
C PRO A 56 -17.02 -3.76 16.59
N ARG A 57 -17.34 -3.50 17.86
CA ARG A 57 -17.26 -2.14 18.42
C ARG A 57 -15.86 -1.56 18.17
N GLY A 58 -15.80 -0.32 17.69
CA GLY A 58 -14.54 0.37 17.40
C GLY A 58 -14.09 0.29 15.95
N ALA A 59 -14.59 -0.63 15.12
CA ALA A 59 -14.12 -0.76 13.74
C ALA A 59 -14.48 0.44 12.84
N LYS A 60 -15.65 1.06 13.07
CA LYS A 60 -16.06 2.27 12.33
C LYS A 60 -15.24 3.48 12.75
N GLU A 61 -15.00 3.61 14.04
CA GLU A 61 -14.18 4.67 14.64
C GLU A 61 -12.73 4.53 14.17
N ALA A 62 -12.20 3.31 14.16
CA ALA A 62 -10.86 3.00 13.68
C ALA A 62 -10.69 3.36 12.19
N LYS A 63 -11.65 2.99 11.34
CA LYS A 63 -11.67 3.40 9.93
C LYS A 63 -11.60 4.93 9.78
N VAL A 64 -12.42 5.66 10.51
CA VAL A 64 -12.44 7.13 10.46
C VAL A 64 -11.11 7.73 10.94
N ALA A 65 -10.52 7.17 11.99
CA ALA A 65 -9.22 7.59 12.50
C ALA A 65 -8.09 7.34 11.48
N ILE A 66 -8.08 6.19 10.82
CA ILE A 66 -7.12 5.87 9.74
C ILE A 66 -7.27 6.86 8.58
N GLN A 67 -8.50 7.10 8.10
CA GLN A 67 -8.74 8.07 7.02
C GLN A 67 -8.29 9.47 7.39
N GLN A 68 -8.52 9.89 8.65
CA GLN A 68 -8.09 11.20 9.13
C GLN A 68 -6.56 11.28 9.19
N ARG A 69 -5.89 10.27 9.77
CA ARG A 69 -4.42 10.22 9.86
C ARG A 69 -3.75 10.27 8.48
N ILE A 70 -4.31 9.54 7.50
CA ILE A 70 -3.82 9.59 6.11
C ILE A 70 -4.03 10.99 5.53
N ALA A 71 -5.23 11.56 5.64
CA ALA A 71 -5.52 12.90 5.13
C ALA A 71 -4.61 13.98 5.75
N ASP A 72 -4.35 13.88 7.05
CA ASP A 72 -3.46 14.80 7.77
C ASP A 72 -2.01 14.65 7.28
N SER A 73 -1.53 13.42 7.10
CA SER A 73 -0.16 13.15 6.62
C SER A 73 0.10 13.69 5.20
N PHE A 74 -0.91 13.67 4.34
CA PHE A 74 -0.83 14.21 2.98
C PHE A 74 -1.03 15.72 2.94
N SER A 75 -1.70 16.30 3.93
CA SER A 75 -2.00 17.72 3.94
C SER A 75 -0.73 18.58 3.99
N THR A 76 -0.78 19.71 3.30
CA THR A 76 0.23 20.77 3.34
C THR A 76 -0.42 22.08 3.77
N GLU A 77 0.34 23.18 3.84
CA GLU A 77 -0.23 24.50 4.09
C GLU A 77 -1.28 24.85 3.03
N ASP A 78 -0.94 24.61 1.76
CA ASP A 78 -1.77 25.00 0.62
C ASP A 78 -2.77 23.95 0.17
N ASN A 79 -2.62 22.68 0.56
CA ASN A 79 -3.51 21.59 0.16
C ASN A 79 -4.03 20.83 1.38
N LYS A 80 -5.24 21.16 1.83
CA LYS A 80 -5.87 20.53 3.00
C LYS A 80 -6.81 19.41 2.57
N LEU A 81 -6.40 18.18 2.85
CA LEU A 81 -7.20 17.00 2.59
C LEU A 81 -8.16 16.74 3.75
N LYS A 82 -9.30 16.13 3.43
CA LYS A 82 -10.29 15.67 4.41
C LYS A 82 -10.30 14.15 4.42
N LYS A 83 -10.72 13.53 5.52
CA LYS A 83 -10.98 12.08 5.58
C LYS A 83 -11.91 11.57 4.47
N SER A 84 -12.77 12.42 3.92
CA SER A 84 -13.65 12.08 2.78
C SER A 84 -12.91 11.91 1.45
N ASP A 85 -11.67 12.36 1.37
CA ASP A 85 -10.81 12.27 0.19
C ASP A 85 -9.98 10.99 0.21
N VAL A 86 -10.06 10.23 1.31
CA VAL A 86 -9.35 8.96 1.51
C VAL A 86 -10.35 7.81 1.49
N LEU A 87 -10.19 6.90 0.55
CA LEU A 87 -10.91 5.63 0.52
C LEU A 87 -9.94 4.52 0.93
N LEU A 88 -10.45 3.58 1.72
CA LEU A 88 -9.66 2.47 2.22
C LEU A 88 -10.07 1.20 1.45
N TYR A 89 -9.10 0.32 1.12
CA TYR A 89 -9.28 -1.01 0.50
C TYR A 89 -8.52 -2.14 1.25
N PRO A 90 -8.95 -3.42 1.16
CA PRO A 90 -8.35 -4.54 1.92
C PRO A 90 -6.83 -4.73 1.72
N THR A 91 -6.29 -4.32 0.58
CA THR A 91 -4.85 -4.39 0.28
C THR A 91 -4.45 -3.21 -0.63
N GLY A 92 -3.14 -2.90 -0.71
CA GLY A 92 -2.62 -1.96 -1.70
C GLY A 92 -2.98 -2.33 -3.14
N MET A 93 -2.90 -3.61 -3.49
CA MET A 93 -3.33 -4.10 -4.81
C MET A 93 -4.82 -3.88 -5.07
N SER A 94 -5.66 -4.05 -4.04
CA SER A 94 -7.08 -3.75 -4.16
C SER A 94 -7.31 -2.25 -4.41
N ALA A 95 -6.56 -1.36 -3.77
CA ALA A 95 -6.63 0.08 -4.02
C ALA A 95 -6.30 0.42 -5.49
N ILE A 96 -5.18 -0.12 -6.01
CA ILE A 96 -4.77 0.08 -7.41
C ILE A 96 -5.81 -0.51 -8.38
N SER A 97 -6.28 -1.73 -8.12
CA SER A 97 -7.28 -2.41 -8.95
C SER A 97 -8.57 -1.61 -9.09
N HIS A 98 -9.09 -1.04 -8.00
CA HIS A 98 -10.33 -0.26 -8.07
C HIS A 98 -10.16 1.04 -8.87
N ILE A 99 -8.99 1.68 -8.81
CA ILE A 99 -8.69 2.83 -9.67
C ILE A 99 -8.60 2.40 -11.13
N HIS A 100 -7.87 1.32 -11.41
CA HIS A 100 -7.78 0.75 -12.74
C HIS A 100 -9.17 0.39 -13.31
N ASP A 101 -10.05 -0.22 -12.52
CA ASP A 101 -11.39 -0.62 -12.97
C ASP A 101 -12.27 0.59 -13.31
N ILE A 102 -12.14 1.69 -12.57
CA ILE A 102 -12.84 2.95 -12.88
C ILE A 102 -12.31 3.56 -14.16
N ILE A 103 -10.99 3.61 -14.34
CA ILE A 103 -10.36 4.12 -15.56
C ILE A 103 -10.79 3.28 -16.77
N SER A 104 -10.86 1.96 -16.61
CA SER A 104 -11.23 1.00 -17.66
C SER A 104 -12.61 1.25 -18.26
N LEU A 105 -13.51 1.95 -17.55
CA LEU A 105 -14.81 2.36 -18.08
C LEU A 105 -14.71 3.42 -19.18
N TYR A 106 -13.59 4.15 -19.22
CA TYR A 106 -13.31 5.24 -20.16
C TYR A 106 -12.21 4.89 -21.15
N THR A 107 -11.59 3.73 -20.99
CA THR A 107 -10.61 3.17 -21.93
C THR A 107 -11.32 2.82 -23.24
N THR A 108 -10.76 3.31 -24.34
CA THR A 108 -11.22 3.01 -25.70
C THR A 108 -10.14 2.23 -26.44
N THR A 109 -10.39 1.80 -27.67
CA THR A 109 -9.37 1.19 -28.52
C THR A 109 -8.19 2.14 -28.83
N THR A 110 -8.39 3.45 -28.70
CA THR A 110 -7.37 4.47 -28.97
C THR A 110 -6.70 5.00 -27.71
N LYS A 111 -7.41 5.03 -26.57
CA LYS A 111 -6.90 5.54 -25.30
C LYS A 111 -6.34 4.42 -24.42
N LYS A 112 -5.08 4.52 -24.04
CA LYS A 112 -4.39 3.51 -23.25
C LYS A 112 -4.21 3.93 -21.78
N THR A 113 -4.10 2.94 -20.91
CA THR A 113 -3.54 3.11 -19.57
C THR A 113 -2.12 2.60 -19.61
N ILE A 114 -1.18 3.41 -19.11
CA ILE A 114 0.24 3.03 -19.05
C ILE A 114 0.74 3.06 -17.62
N ALA A 115 1.79 2.30 -17.35
CA ALA A 115 2.48 2.30 -16.08
C ALA A 115 3.98 2.46 -16.31
N ILE A 116 4.58 3.38 -15.56
CA ILE A 116 6.02 3.65 -15.56
C ILE A 116 6.52 3.37 -14.13
N PHE A 117 6.88 2.11 -13.86
CA PHE A 117 7.44 1.69 -12.57
C PHE A 117 8.94 1.53 -12.68
N GLY A 118 9.68 2.12 -11.73
CA GLY A 118 11.16 2.16 -11.81
C GLY A 118 11.69 2.94 -13.02
N GLY A 119 10.84 3.71 -13.69
CA GLY A 119 11.17 4.39 -14.93
C GLY A 119 12.29 5.41 -14.79
N THR A 120 13.03 5.53 -15.87
CA THR A 120 14.12 6.48 -16.09
C THR A 120 13.60 7.73 -16.79
N GLN A 121 14.48 8.72 -16.96
CA GLN A 121 14.14 9.89 -17.78
C GLN A 121 13.94 9.53 -19.25
N TYR A 122 14.59 8.47 -19.74
CA TYR A 122 14.43 7.97 -21.09
C TYR A 122 13.00 7.48 -21.32
N ASP A 123 12.42 6.75 -20.36
CA ASP A 123 11.03 6.28 -20.45
C ASP A 123 10.04 7.45 -20.54
N LEU A 124 10.34 8.55 -19.83
CA LEU A 124 9.52 9.77 -19.91
C LEU A 124 9.70 10.51 -21.24
N GLU A 125 10.91 10.54 -21.80
CA GLU A 125 11.17 11.12 -23.13
C GLU A 125 10.48 10.31 -24.23
N THR A 126 10.57 8.98 -24.20
CA THR A 126 9.84 8.10 -25.12
C THR A 126 8.33 8.31 -25.01
N LEU A 127 7.81 8.42 -23.78
CA LEU A 127 6.39 8.72 -23.60
C LEU A 127 5.98 10.03 -24.27
N GLU A 128 6.76 11.09 -24.11
CA GLU A 128 6.46 12.38 -24.74
C GLU A 128 6.49 12.31 -26.27
N GLU A 129 7.43 11.57 -26.84
CA GLU A 129 7.48 11.32 -28.28
C GLU A 129 6.22 10.56 -28.77
N GLU A 130 5.79 9.52 -28.04
CA GLU A 130 4.59 8.77 -28.36
C GLU A 130 3.33 9.64 -28.24
N LEU A 131 3.22 10.45 -27.18
CA LEU A 131 2.13 11.41 -27.00
C LEU A 131 2.09 12.43 -28.13
N ALA A 132 3.24 12.97 -28.55
CA ALA A 132 3.36 13.87 -29.69
C ALA A 132 3.00 13.19 -31.02
N ALA A 133 3.24 11.88 -31.14
CA ALA A 133 2.85 11.07 -32.30
C ALA A 133 1.36 10.67 -32.30
N GLY A 134 0.58 11.09 -31.30
CA GLY A 134 -0.86 10.87 -31.22
C GLY A 134 -1.30 9.74 -30.30
N LEU A 135 -0.42 9.24 -29.41
CA LEU A 135 -0.85 8.36 -28.32
C LEU A 135 -1.83 9.11 -27.42
N GLU A 136 -3.00 8.53 -27.20
CA GLU A 136 -3.97 9.04 -26.24
C GLU A 136 -3.93 8.22 -24.95
N LEU A 137 -3.97 8.90 -23.81
CA LEU A 137 -3.97 8.24 -22.49
C LEU A 137 -5.30 8.43 -21.76
N CYS A 138 -5.71 7.40 -21.04
CA CYS A 138 -6.72 7.49 -19.98
C CYS A 138 -6.06 7.78 -18.63
N ALA A 139 -4.95 7.08 -18.35
CA ALA A 139 -4.22 7.24 -17.11
C ALA A 139 -2.75 6.83 -17.24
N LEU A 140 -1.94 7.38 -16.34
CA LEU A 140 -0.55 7.00 -16.13
C LEU A 140 -0.36 6.66 -14.65
N PHE A 141 0.18 5.47 -14.40
CA PHE A 141 0.58 5.01 -13.07
C PHE A 141 2.10 5.09 -12.91
N THR A 142 2.58 5.51 -11.75
CA THR A 142 4.01 5.46 -11.42
C THR A 142 4.22 5.19 -9.92
N GLU A 143 5.45 4.88 -9.54
CA GLU A 143 5.90 4.71 -8.16
C GLU A 143 6.87 5.84 -7.79
N PHE A 144 6.82 6.31 -6.55
CA PHE A 144 7.75 7.32 -6.06
C PHE A 144 8.26 7.00 -4.64
N PRO A 145 9.51 6.50 -4.48
CA PRO A 145 10.44 6.01 -5.51
C PRO A 145 10.00 4.68 -6.13
N GLY A 146 10.55 4.35 -7.30
CA GLY A 146 10.44 3.02 -7.88
C GLY A 146 11.20 1.95 -7.09
N ASN A 147 10.58 0.81 -6.82
CA ASN A 147 11.19 -0.32 -6.11
C ASN A 147 11.78 -1.35 -7.11
N PRO A 148 12.98 -1.95 -6.90
CA PRO A 148 13.91 -1.86 -5.76
C PRO A 148 15.12 -0.94 -5.96
N LEU A 149 15.23 -0.29 -7.12
CA LEU A 149 16.41 0.50 -7.50
C LEU A 149 16.34 1.97 -7.07
N PHE A 150 15.18 2.42 -6.59
CA PHE A 150 14.91 3.76 -6.08
C PHE A 150 15.11 4.87 -7.12
N GLY A 151 14.70 4.61 -8.35
CA GLY A 151 14.59 5.60 -9.41
C GLY A 151 13.42 6.57 -9.17
N PHE A 152 13.56 7.79 -9.67
CA PHE A 152 12.54 8.83 -9.58
C PHE A 152 12.19 9.33 -10.98
N VAL A 153 10.90 9.45 -11.25
CA VAL A 153 10.35 10.15 -12.42
C VAL A 153 10.07 11.61 -12.07
N ASP A 154 10.04 12.49 -13.08
CA ASP A 154 9.73 13.91 -12.84
C ASP A 154 8.20 14.12 -12.78
N LEU A 155 7.64 14.10 -11.57
CA LEU A 155 6.20 14.23 -11.32
C LEU A 155 5.62 15.52 -11.90
N GLU A 156 6.35 16.64 -11.84
CA GLU A 156 5.91 17.93 -12.37
C GLU A 156 5.76 17.87 -13.90
N ARG A 157 6.71 17.23 -14.59
CA ARG A 157 6.67 17.05 -16.04
C ARG A 157 5.48 16.18 -16.44
N ILE A 158 5.27 15.06 -15.75
CA ILE A 158 4.11 14.19 -15.98
C ILE A 158 2.80 14.92 -15.66
N LYS A 159 2.75 15.70 -14.58
CA LYS A 159 1.54 16.42 -14.18
C LYS A 159 1.12 17.46 -15.21
N ARG A 160 2.09 18.20 -15.79
CA ARG A 160 1.81 19.12 -16.91
C ARG A 160 1.19 18.39 -18.10
N LEU A 161 1.77 17.26 -18.51
CA LEU A 161 1.21 16.43 -19.59
C LEU A 161 -0.20 15.93 -19.27
N SER A 162 -0.43 15.49 -18.02
CA SER A 162 -1.74 15.05 -17.53
C SER A 162 -2.79 16.16 -17.64
N ASP A 163 -2.43 17.39 -17.28
CA ASP A 163 -3.35 18.53 -17.34
C ASP A 163 -3.64 18.95 -18.80
N GLU A 164 -2.62 18.97 -19.65
CA GLU A 164 -2.69 19.34 -21.07
C GLU A 164 -3.44 18.30 -21.92
N LEU A 165 -3.21 17.02 -21.68
CA LEU A 165 -3.75 15.90 -22.47
C LEU A 165 -4.92 15.19 -21.79
N PHE A 166 -5.35 15.68 -20.63
CA PHE A 166 -6.56 15.25 -19.92
C PHE A 166 -6.57 13.76 -19.52
N PHE A 167 -5.43 13.21 -19.09
CA PHE A 167 -5.34 11.87 -18.51
C PHE A 167 -5.13 11.90 -17.00
N LEU A 168 -5.56 10.85 -16.30
CA LEU A 168 -5.42 10.73 -14.85
C LEU A 168 -3.98 10.37 -14.45
N PHE A 169 -3.38 11.13 -13.54
CA PHE A 169 -2.07 10.81 -13.01
C PHE A 169 -2.16 10.17 -11.61
N VAL A 170 -1.74 8.91 -11.52
CA VAL A 170 -1.78 8.09 -10.30
C VAL A 170 -0.36 7.78 -9.82
N VAL A 171 -0.07 8.06 -8.55
CA VAL A 171 1.24 7.79 -7.92
C VAL A 171 1.08 6.77 -6.79
N ASP A 172 1.88 5.72 -6.79
CA ASP A 172 2.07 4.85 -5.63
C ASP A 172 3.21 5.41 -4.75
N ASP A 173 2.89 5.82 -3.53
CA ASP A 173 3.85 6.41 -2.58
C ASP A 173 4.32 5.43 -1.50
N THR A 174 3.99 4.14 -1.60
CA THR A 174 4.20 3.13 -0.56
C THR A 174 5.62 3.13 0.02
N VAL A 175 6.64 3.28 -0.84
CA VAL A 175 8.05 3.33 -0.41
C VAL A 175 8.46 4.71 0.07
N GLY A 176 7.98 5.77 -0.59
CA GLY A 176 8.36 7.15 -0.27
C GLY A 176 7.75 7.62 1.04
N THR A 177 6.50 7.21 1.28
CA THR A 177 5.58 7.65 2.33
C THR A 177 5.26 9.15 2.27
N SER A 178 4.01 9.49 2.57
CA SER A 178 3.56 10.87 2.79
C SER A 178 4.41 11.65 3.81
N VAL A 179 5.11 10.96 4.72
CA VAL A 179 5.98 11.56 5.74
C VAL A 179 7.24 12.16 5.13
N ASN A 180 7.87 11.49 4.16
CA ASN A 180 9.13 11.98 3.57
C ASN A 180 8.91 12.83 2.33
N VAL A 181 7.85 12.58 1.56
CA VAL A 181 7.62 13.23 0.26
C VAL A 181 6.20 13.78 0.15
N ASP A 182 6.05 14.93 -0.51
CA ASP A 182 4.77 15.49 -0.91
C ASP A 182 4.50 15.17 -2.39
N VAL A 183 3.91 14.01 -2.66
CA VAL A 183 3.53 13.61 -4.02
C VAL A 183 2.11 14.03 -4.38
N ILE A 184 1.22 14.19 -3.40
CA ILE A 184 -0.20 14.46 -3.64
C ILE A 184 -0.40 15.83 -4.31
N SER A 185 0.46 16.80 -4.04
CA SER A 185 0.45 18.12 -4.70
C SER A 185 0.78 18.04 -6.20
N HIS A 186 1.31 16.92 -6.69
CA HIS A 186 1.81 16.74 -8.05
C HIS A 186 1.12 15.59 -8.80
N CYS A 187 0.03 15.03 -8.29
CA CYS A 187 -0.76 14.01 -8.99
C CYS A 187 -2.26 14.19 -8.70
N ASP A 188 -3.09 13.40 -9.37
CA ASP A 188 -4.54 13.42 -9.17
C ASP A 188 -4.97 12.46 -8.06
N VAL A 189 -4.28 11.31 -7.97
CA VAL A 189 -4.59 10.22 -7.05
C VAL A 189 -3.29 9.63 -6.49
N VAL A 190 -3.25 9.39 -5.19
CA VAL A 190 -2.21 8.58 -4.56
C VAL A 190 -2.78 7.24 -4.12
N CYS A 191 -2.09 6.16 -4.47
CA CYS A 191 -2.32 4.83 -3.95
C CYS A 191 -1.25 4.49 -2.91
N THR A 192 -1.63 3.92 -1.78
CA THR A 192 -0.67 3.53 -0.73
C THR A 192 -1.00 2.14 -0.22
N SER A 193 0.01 1.28 -0.10
CA SER A 193 -0.09 0.01 0.61
C SER A 193 0.08 0.23 2.11
N LEU A 194 -1.04 0.28 2.84
CA LEU A 194 -1.06 0.45 4.30
C LEU A 194 -0.49 -0.76 5.05
N THR A 195 -0.35 -1.91 4.37
CA THR A 195 0.34 -3.11 4.88
C THR A 195 1.80 -2.84 5.27
N LYS A 196 2.44 -1.84 4.64
CA LYS A 196 3.87 -1.53 4.81
C LYS A 196 4.08 -0.60 6.00
N MET A 197 4.90 0.45 5.88
CA MET A 197 5.26 1.32 7.02
C MET A 197 4.07 1.94 7.76
N PHE A 198 2.93 2.15 7.09
CA PHE A 198 1.75 2.69 7.76
C PHE A 198 1.29 1.81 8.93
N SER A 199 1.08 0.52 8.70
CA SER A 199 0.85 -0.44 9.78
C SER A 199 2.18 -0.81 10.46
N GLY A 200 3.12 -1.33 9.68
CA GLY A 200 4.44 -1.81 10.09
C GLY A 200 4.47 -2.94 11.11
N GLY A 201 3.32 -3.44 11.58
CA GLY A 201 3.23 -4.56 12.51
C GLY A 201 3.33 -5.94 11.86
N CYS A 202 3.42 -6.02 10.52
CA CYS A 202 3.46 -7.28 9.75
C CYS A 202 2.32 -8.28 10.06
N ASN A 203 1.18 -7.80 10.56
CA ASN A 203 0.07 -8.62 11.05
C ASN A 203 -1.30 -8.22 10.48
N VAL A 204 -1.35 -7.23 9.60
CA VAL A 204 -2.57 -6.72 8.98
C VAL A 204 -2.28 -6.13 7.62
N MET A 205 -3.22 -6.27 6.69
CA MET A 205 -3.14 -5.70 5.34
C MET A 205 -4.14 -4.57 5.15
N GLY A 206 -3.79 -3.65 4.25
CA GLY A 206 -4.67 -2.56 3.85
C GLY A 206 -4.07 -1.78 2.69
N GLY A 207 -4.92 -1.00 2.05
CA GLY A 207 -4.56 -0.04 1.02
C GLY A 207 -5.41 1.21 1.14
N SER A 208 -4.94 2.31 0.59
CA SER A 208 -5.71 3.54 0.45
C SER A 208 -5.62 4.11 -0.95
N VAL A 209 -6.69 4.78 -1.34
CA VAL A 209 -6.74 5.74 -2.44
C VAL A 209 -6.98 7.10 -1.82
N THR A 210 -6.09 8.04 -2.08
CA THR A 210 -6.20 9.43 -1.62
C THR A 210 -6.36 10.33 -2.84
N LEU A 211 -7.44 11.09 -2.89
CA LEU A 211 -7.74 12.01 -3.99
C LEU A 211 -7.19 13.40 -3.68
N ASN A 212 -6.49 13.99 -4.64
CA ASN A 212 -6.01 15.38 -4.51
C ASN A 212 -7.20 16.34 -4.62
N PRO A 213 -7.53 17.15 -3.59
CA PRO A 213 -8.62 18.13 -3.63
C PRO A 213 -8.43 19.22 -4.69
N LYS A 214 -7.18 19.48 -5.10
CA LYS A 214 -6.84 20.44 -6.15
C LYS A 214 -6.83 19.84 -7.56
N SER A 215 -6.99 18.53 -7.69
CA SER A 215 -7.12 17.91 -9.02
C SER A 215 -8.38 18.40 -9.72
N ARG A 216 -8.27 18.73 -11.01
CA ARG A 216 -9.41 19.13 -11.86
C ARG A 216 -10.52 18.07 -11.84
N GLY A 217 -10.15 16.80 -11.80
CA GLY A 217 -11.08 15.67 -11.81
C GLY A 217 -11.56 15.23 -10.42
N HIS A 218 -11.21 15.96 -9.35
CA HIS A 218 -11.45 15.53 -7.97
C HIS A 218 -12.91 15.11 -7.71
N TRP A 219 -13.87 15.97 -8.04
CA TRP A 219 -15.28 15.71 -7.71
C TRP A 219 -15.88 14.57 -8.53
N ASP A 220 -15.54 14.47 -9.81
CA ASP A 220 -15.99 13.38 -10.68
C ASP A 220 -15.41 12.05 -10.22
N MET A 221 -14.10 12.00 -9.95
CA MET A 221 -13.42 10.81 -9.44
C MET A 221 -13.98 10.39 -8.09
N LYS A 222 -14.18 11.34 -7.18
CA LYS A 222 -14.77 11.09 -5.85
C LYS A 222 -16.18 10.53 -5.94
N ARG A 223 -17.00 11.04 -6.86
CA ARG A 223 -18.34 10.50 -7.10
C ARG A 223 -18.27 9.08 -7.65
N LEU A 224 -17.49 8.84 -8.70
CA LEU A 224 -17.34 7.52 -9.34
C LEU A 224 -16.84 6.47 -8.36
N LEU A 225 -15.82 6.81 -7.58
CA LEU A 225 -15.28 5.94 -6.54
C LEU A 225 -16.34 5.65 -5.48
N LYS A 226 -17.04 6.67 -4.98
CA LYS A 226 -18.06 6.50 -3.94
C LYS A 226 -19.23 5.64 -4.41
N ASP A 227 -19.70 5.83 -5.64
CA ASP A 227 -20.81 5.07 -6.22
C ASP A 227 -20.48 3.57 -6.36
N ARG A 228 -19.19 3.23 -6.51
CA ARG A 228 -18.68 1.85 -6.62
C ARG A 228 -18.01 1.34 -5.34
N TYR A 229 -17.89 2.18 -4.32
CA TYR A 229 -17.16 1.84 -3.11
C TYR A 229 -17.92 0.82 -2.29
N ALA A 230 -17.34 -0.37 -2.15
CA ALA A 230 -17.79 -1.36 -1.19
C ALA A 230 -16.84 -1.36 0.02
N ASN A 231 -17.40 -1.29 1.22
CA ASN A 231 -16.61 -1.43 2.44
C ASN A 231 -16.31 -2.92 2.69
N THR A 232 -15.25 -3.43 2.06
CA THR A 232 -14.90 -4.86 2.03
C THR A 232 -13.83 -5.27 3.04
N PHE A 233 -13.41 -4.37 3.94
CA PHE A 233 -12.45 -4.72 4.98
C PHE A 233 -12.97 -5.73 5.97
N PHE A 234 -12.05 -6.55 6.46
CA PHE A 234 -12.27 -7.25 7.70
C PHE A 234 -12.27 -6.24 8.87
N PRO A 235 -13.35 -6.14 9.67
CA PRO A 235 -13.45 -5.09 10.67
C PRO A 235 -12.38 -5.11 11.77
N LEU A 236 -11.88 -6.30 12.16
CA LEU A 236 -10.80 -6.39 13.16
C LEU A 236 -9.46 -5.89 12.62
N ASP A 237 -9.22 -6.03 11.32
CA ASP A 237 -8.03 -5.48 10.67
C ASP A 237 -7.97 -3.96 10.81
N MET A 238 -9.10 -3.27 10.73
CA MET A 238 -9.15 -1.82 10.95
C MET A 238 -8.76 -1.43 12.38
N ILE A 239 -9.16 -2.21 13.38
CA ILE A 239 -8.80 -1.96 14.77
C ILE A 239 -7.29 -2.17 14.99
N VAL A 240 -6.72 -3.23 14.40
CA VAL A 240 -5.28 -3.51 14.49
C VAL A 240 -4.48 -2.44 13.73
N MET A 241 -4.90 -2.11 12.51
CA MET A 241 -4.24 -1.11 11.67
C MET A 241 -4.25 0.29 12.30
N GLU A 242 -5.35 0.70 12.93
CA GLU A 242 -5.44 1.98 13.61
C GLU A 242 -4.43 2.05 14.76
N LYS A 243 -4.36 1.02 15.61
CA LYS A 243 -3.39 0.94 16.71
C LYS A 243 -1.95 0.94 16.20
N ASN A 244 -1.69 0.11 15.20
CA ASN A 244 -0.38 -0.04 14.59
C ASN A 244 0.14 1.25 13.94
N SER A 245 -0.74 2.13 13.45
CA SER A 245 -0.34 3.35 12.75
C SER A 245 -0.20 4.57 13.65
N ALA A 246 -0.30 4.41 14.98
CA ALA A 246 -0.24 5.51 15.94
C ALA A 246 1.11 6.25 15.94
N ASP A 247 2.22 5.53 15.74
CA ASP A 247 3.61 6.02 15.72
C ASP A 247 4.17 6.10 14.28
N PHE A 248 3.31 6.08 13.25
CA PHE A 248 3.73 6.01 11.84
C PHE A 248 4.77 7.06 11.45
N GLU A 249 4.54 8.34 11.79
CA GLU A 249 5.45 9.43 11.41
C GLU A 249 6.82 9.34 12.10
N GLU A 250 6.81 9.02 13.39
CA GLU A 250 8.03 8.87 14.21
C GLU A 250 8.86 7.71 13.68
N ARG A 251 8.21 6.56 13.48
CA ARG A 251 8.84 5.34 12.97
C ARG A 251 9.40 5.48 11.57
N VAL A 252 8.69 6.16 10.65
CA VAL A 252 9.24 6.48 9.32
C VAL A 252 10.48 7.38 9.44
N THR A 253 10.44 8.38 10.32
CA THR A 253 11.55 9.32 10.51
C THR A 253 12.78 8.57 11.03
N GLU A 254 12.63 7.75 12.07
CA GLU A 254 13.70 6.94 12.65
C GLU A 254 14.24 5.90 11.64
N ALA A 255 13.35 5.16 10.98
CA ALA A 255 13.77 4.17 9.98
C ALA A 255 14.52 4.81 8.81
N SER A 256 14.13 6.03 8.41
CA SER A 256 14.84 6.76 7.36
C SER A 256 16.25 7.18 7.77
N GLN A 257 16.43 7.64 9.01
CA GLN A 257 17.75 7.98 9.56
C GLN A 257 18.66 6.75 9.65
N ASN A 258 18.12 5.62 10.11
CA ASN A 258 18.83 4.35 10.21
C ASN A 258 19.26 3.83 8.83
N ALA A 259 18.35 3.87 7.85
CA ALA A 259 18.63 3.44 6.48
C ALA A 259 19.71 4.31 5.83
N GLU A 260 19.66 5.63 6.02
CA GLU A 260 20.68 6.54 5.51
C GLU A 260 22.07 6.28 6.13
N HIS A 261 22.13 6.13 7.46
CA HIS A 261 23.37 5.80 8.16
C HIS A 261 23.97 4.47 7.69
N LEU A 262 23.13 3.45 7.51
CA LEU A 262 23.56 2.15 7.03
C LEU A 262 24.04 2.24 5.58
N ALA A 263 23.31 2.92 4.70
CA ALA A 263 23.72 3.13 3.31
C ALA A 263 25.09 3.82 3.22
N ASP A 264 25.30 4.89 3.98
CA ASP A 264 26.56 5.65 4.01
C ASP A 264 27.74 4.82 4.59
N THR A 265 27.45 3.88 5.49
CA THR A 265 28.44 2.94 6.04
C THR A 265 28.81 1.86 5.04
N LEU A 266 27.81 1.20 4.44
CA LEU A 266 28.00 0.10 3.49
C LEU A 266 28.74 0.56 2.23
N ARG A 267 28.46 1.77 1.74
CA ARG A 267 29.15 2.35 0.57
C ARG A 267 30.65 2.52 0.75
N LYS A 268 31.14 2.63 1.99
CA LYS A 268 32.57 2.76 2.30
C LYS A 268 33.28 1.42 2.42
N HIS A 269 32.53 0.32 2.45
CA HIS A 269 33.06 -0.99 2.75
C HIS A 269 33.28 -1.81 1.46
N SER A 270 34.53 -2.20 1.21
CA SER A 270 34.98 -2.80 -0.07
C SER A 270 34.33 -4.14 -0.42
N SER A 271 33.73 -4.83 0.55
CA SER A 271 33.05 -6.12 0.31
C SER A 271 31.68 -5.99 -0.36
N PHE A 272 31.09 -4.79 -0.43
CA PHE A 272 29.80 -4.58 -1.11
C PHE A 272 30.04 -4.07 -2.53
N GLY A 273 29.22 -4.55 -3.48
CA GLY A 273 29.32 -4.13 -4.89
C GLY A 273 28.68 -2.77 -5.10
N GLN A 274 27.35 -2.70 -5.03
CA GLN A 274 26.59 -1.46 -5.14
C GLN A 274 25.57 -1.37 -4.02
N VAL A 275 25.38 -0.16 -3.49
CA VAL A 275 24.37 0.14 -2.46
C VAL A 275 23.43 1.21 -3.02
N HIS A 276 22.22 0.77 -3.37
CA HIS A 276 21.16 1.61 -3.88
C HIS A 276 20.36 2.19 -2.72
N TYR A 277 20.29 3.52 -2.69
CA TYR A 277 19.51 4.31 -1.73
C TYR A 277 19.22 5.66 -2.40
N PRO A 278 18.06 6.30 -2.18
CA PRO A 278 17.72 7.56 -2.87
C PRO A 278 18.76 8.66 -2.73
N LYS A 279 19.34 8.84 -1.53
CA LYS A 279 20.46 9.76 -1.35
C LYS A 279 21.69 9.19 -2.06
N GLY A 280 22.25 9.94 -3.00
CA GLY A 280 23.35 9.54 -3.86
C GLY A 280 22.94 8.84 -5.15
N SER A 281 21.63 8.70 -5.43
CA SER A 281 21.18 8.14 -6.71
C SER A 281 21.36 9.16 -7.86
N PRO A 282 21.45 8.71 -9.13
CA PRO A 282 21.52 9.62 -10.29
C PRO A 282 20.33 10.58 -10.40
N THR A 283 19.20 10.21 -9.80
CA THR A 283 17.93 10.95 -9.81
C THR A 283 17.62 11.60 -8.47
N GLN A 284 18.56 11.69 -7.53
CA GLN A 284 18.38 12.31 -6.21
C GLN A 284 17.75 13.70 -6.30
N ARG A 285 18.15 14.51 -7.29
CA ARG A 285 17.60 15.86 -7.52
C ARG A 285 16.08 15.89 -7.65
N LEU A 286 15.48 14.82 -8.18
CA LEU A 286 14.03 14.69 -8.31
C LEU A 286 13.38 14.37 -6.96
N HIS A 287 14.01 13.55 -6.13
CA HIS A 287 13.57 13.36 -4.75
C HIS A 287 13.61 14.68 -3.97
N GLU A 288 14.70 15.46 -4.07
CA GLU A 288 14.82 16.74 -3.34
C GLU A 288 13.68 17.72 -3.65
N LYS A 289 13.16 17.72 -4.89
CA LYS A 289 12.04 18.60 -5.27
C LYS A 289 10.79 18.35 -4.43
N TYR A 290 10.52 17.08 -4.09
CA TYR A 290 9.28 16.67 -3.44
C TYR A 290 9.49 16.27 -1.97
N LYS A 291 10.74 16.25 -1.49
CA LYS A 291 11.09 15.92 -0.12
C LYS A 291 10.53 16.97 0.84
N ARG A 292 9.86 16.51 1.89
CA ARG A 292 9.34 17.40 2.95
C ARG A 292 10.50 18.00 3.76
N PRO A 293 10.40 19.27 4.20
CA PRO A 293 11.45 19.93 4.98
C PRO A 293 11.86 19.12 6.22
N GLY A 294 13.16 18.89 6.38
CA GLY A 294 13.72 18.17 7.54
C GLY A 294 13.44 16.66 7.58
N LYS A 295 12.85 16.07 6.53
CA LYS A 295 12.55 14.63 6.46
C LYS A 295 13.65 13.84 5.75
N GLY A 296 13.52 12.51 5.70
CA GLY A 296 14.55 11.59 5.22
C GLY A 296 14.39 11.20 3.74
N TYR A 297 15.14 10.18 3.33
CA TYR A 297 15.10 9.60 1.99
C TYR A 297 14.39 8.23 1.96
N GLY A 298 13.64 7.90 3.00
CA GLY A 298 12.96 6.62 3.12
C GLY A 298 13.77 5.56 3.85
N TYR A 299 13.11 4.43 4.07
CA TYR A 299 13.48 3.37 5.01
C TYR A 299 14.03 2.10 4.33
N LEU A 300 14.18 2.11 3.00
CA LEU A 300 14.63 0.97 2.22
C LEU A 300 15.97 1.27 1.55
N LEU A 301 16.83 0.25 1.51
CA LEU A 301 18.05 0.23 0.71
C LEU A 301 18.19 -1.15 0.08
N SER A 302 18.90 -1.22 -1.04
CA SER A 302 19.15 -2.45 -1.78
C SER A 302 20.66 -2.62 -1.96
N ILE A 303 21.16 -3.83 -1.73
CA ILE A 303 22.59 -4.15 -1.85
C ILE A 303 22.76 -5.14 -3.00
N ARG A 304 23.59 -4.78 -3.97
CA ARG A 304 24.05 -5.69 -5.02
C ARG A 304 25.46 -6.18 -4.68
N PHE A 305 25.62 -7.49 -4.57
CA PHE A 305 26.91 -8.12 -4.34
C PHE A 305 27.62 -8.40 -5.66
N ASN A 306 28.96 -8.44 -5.63
CA ASN A 306 29.77 -8.75 -6.80
C ASN A 306 29.64 -10.21 -7.26
N THR A 307 29.29 -11.11 -6.34
CA THR A 307 29.11 -12.53 -6.63
C THR A 307 27.89 -13.09 -5.90
N PRO A 308 27.20 -14.11 -6.47
CA PRO A 308 26.11 -14.81 -5.78
C PRO A 308 26.56 -15.43 -4.46
N ALA A 309 27.77 -16.00 -4.39
CA ALA A 309 28.30 -16.60 -3.17
C ALA A 309 28.42 -15.59 -2.01
N ALA A 310 28.82 -14.34 -2.30
CA ALA A 310 28.86 -13.28 -1.30
C ALA A 310 27.46 -12.87 -0.83
N ALA A 311 26.49 -12.79 -1.76
CA ALA A 311 25.09 -12.50 -1.42
C ALA A 311 24.49 -13.59 -0.51
N ILE A 312 24.73 -14.87 -0.83
CA ILE A 312 24.26 -16.02 -0.03
C ILE A 312 24.90 -15.98 1.36
N ALA A 313 26.23 -15.86 1.43
CA ALA A 313 26.94 -15.81 2.72
C ALA A 313 26.47 -14.63 3.59
N PHE A 314 26.27 -13.45 2.99
CA PHE A 314 25.74 -12.29 3.69
C PHE A 314 24.31 -12.53 4.19
N HIS A 315 23.42 -13.01 3.32
CA HIS A 315 22.03 -13.28 3.67
C HIS A 315 21.92 -14.34 4.77
N ASP A 316 22.71 -15.41 4.72
CA ASP A 316 22.68 -16.49 5.69
C ASP A 316 23.22 -16.05 7.04
N ALA A 317 24.26 -15.21 7.06
CA ALA A 317 24.84 -14.65 8.28
C ALA A 317 24.01 -13.50 8.89
N LEU A 318 23.12 -12.86 8.13
CA LEU A 318 22.31 -11.74 8.61
C LEU A 318 21.23 -12.24 9.59
N ASP A 319 21.41 -11.92 10.86
CA ASP A 319 20.49 -12.26 11.96
C ASP A 319 19.35 -11.25 12.08
N VAL A 320 18.50 -11.24 11.05
CA VAL A 320 17.27 -10.44 11.01
C VAL A 320 16.13 -11.31 10.48
N ALA A 321 14.89 -10.85 10.64
CA ALA A 321 13.75 -11.53 10.03
C ALA A 321 13.92 -11.56 8.51
N LYS A 322 13.52 -12.67 7.86
CA LYS A 322 13.63 -12.85 6.40
C LYS A 322 12.25 -13.01 5.79
N GLY A 323 11.97 -12.28 4.72
CA GLY A 323 10.67 -12.39 4.05
C GLY A 323 10.46 -11.40 2.90
N PRO A 324 9.42 -11.61 2.07
CA PRO A 324 9.20 -10.85 0.84
C PRO A 324 8.54 -9.48 1.05
N SER A 325 8.16 -9.13 2.28
CA SER A 325 7.53 -7.84 2.58
C SER A 325 8.59 -6.75 2.83
N LEU A 326 8.14 -5.60 3.32
CA LEU A 326 8.97 -4.46 3.68
C LEU A 326 8.20 -3.53 4.63
N GLY A 327 8.89 -2.56 5.22
CA GLY A 327 8.27 -1.50 6.01
C GLY A 327 7.68 -1.99 7.32
N THR A 328 8.50 -2.64 8.15
CA THR A 328 8.13 -3.23 9.44
C THR A 328 8.74 -2.45 10.61
N ASN A 329 8.21 -2.65 11.81
CA ASN A 329 8.78 -2.12 13.06
C ASN A 329 10.03 -2.91 13.55
N PHE A 330 10.50 -3.87 12.76
CA PHE A 330 11.76 -4.59 12.92
C PHE A 330 12.47 -4.66 11.57
N THR A 331 13.77 -4.96 11.55
CA THR A 331 14.53 -5.12 10.30
C THR A 331 14.13 -6.41 9.58
N LEU A 332 13.83 -6.29 8.29
CA LEU A 332 13.50 -7.40 7.41
C LEU A 332 14.51 -7.47 6.25
N GLY A 333 15.17 -8.61 6.09
CA GLY A 333 16.01 -8.93 4.94
C GLY A 333 15.21 -9.64 3.86
N CYS A 334 15.37 -9.24 2.61
CA CYS A 334 14.70 -9.87 1.46
C CYS A 334 15.71 -10.15 0.35
N ALA A 335 15.79 -11.41 -0.10
CA ALA A 335 16.49 -11.79 -1.32
C ALA A 335 15.62 -11.47 -2.55
N TYR A 336 15.39 -10.17 -2.79
CA TYR A 336 14.35 -9.66 -3.69
C TYR A 336 14.35 -10.32 -5.08
N THR A 337 15.52 -10.49 -5.70
CA THR A 337 15.64 -11.10 -7.03
C THR A 337 15.20 -12.57 -7.06
N LEU A 338 15.32 -13.32 -5.95
CA LEU A 338 14.83 -14.70 -5.90
C LEU A 338 13.30 -14.79 -5.82
N PHE A 339 12.63 -13.75 -5.29
CA PHE A 339 11.19 -13.77 -5.07
C PHE A 339 10.40 -13.02 -6.15
N ALA A 340 10.89 -11.88 -6.62
CA ALA A 340 10.16 -10.99 -7.52
C ALA A 340 10.64 -11.04 -8.97
N HIS A 341 11.92 -11.39 -9.20
CA HIS A 341 12.55 -11.32 -10.52
C HIS A 341 13.46 -12.54 -10.77
N PHE A 342 13.00 -13.73 -10.40
CA PHE A 342 13.80 -14.96 -10.47
C PHE A 342 14.33 -15.22 -11.89
N HIS A 343 13.51 -14.93 -12.89
CA HIS A 343 13.84 -15.10 -14.31
C HIS A 343 14.74 -14.00 -14.89
N GLU A 344 14.99 -12.91 -14.17
CA GLU A 344 15.93 -11.86 -14.60
C GLU A 344 17.38 -12.14 -14.15
N LEU A 345 17.61 -13.27 -13.48
CA LEU A 345 18.93 -13.77 -13.08
C LEU A 345 19.56 -14.75 -14.09
N GLU A 346 18.81 -15.19 -15.10
CA GLU A 346 19.31 -15.93 -16.28
C GLU A 346 19.74 -14.95 -17.38
#